data_AF-A0A1M5BF53-F1
#
_entry.id   AF-A0A1M5BF53-F1
#
_cell.length_a   1.000
_cell.length_b   1.000
_cell.length_c   1.000
_cell.angle_alpha   90.00
_cell.angle_beta   90.00
_cell.angle_gamma   90.00
#
_symmetry.space_group_name_H-M   'P 1'
#
loop_
_entity.id
_entity.type
_entity.pdbx_description
1 polymer ?
#
loop_
_entity_poly.entity_id
_entity_poly.type
_entity_poly.pdbx_seq_one_letter_code
_entity_poly.pdbx_strand_id
1 'polypeptide(L)'
;MKKTENTQTPAPESTAHSLPMKVDVKIGSIRPEGSVKAIASVNLNDCFAIRNVKVVDSSKGLFVAMPSYKAGNGEYKDICFPVTAAFRQQLNDAVINAYHQALSMNQSQASTQDDLPFDPPEQAAGVKMG
;
A
#
# COMPACT_ATOMS: atom_id res chain seq x y z
N MET A 1 24.72 -40.85 53.74
CA MET A 1 25.65 -39.75 53.42
C MET A 1 24.83 -38.61 52.82
N LYS A 2 24.87 -37.43 53.46
CA LYS A 2 24.79 -36.03 52.94
C LYS A 2 23.71 -35.71 51.86
N LYS A 3 22.66 -34.91 52.17
CA LYS A 3 22.55 -33.42 52.04
C LYS A 3 22.74 -32.95 50.57
N THR A 4 21.96 -32.12 49.89
CA THR A 4 21.05 -30.97 50.19
C THR A 4 20.39 -30.58 48.84
N GLU A 5 19.09 -30.30 48.73
CA GLU A 5 18.45 -28.96 48.73
C GLU A 5 18.71 -28.05 47.49
N ASN A 6 17.67 -27.95 46.66
CA ASN A 6 17.00 -26.76 46.09
C ASN A 6 17.76 -25.43 45.85
N THR A 7 17.53 -24.81 44.67
CA THR A 7 16.89 -23.47 44.51
C THR A 7 17.39 -22.64 43.30
N GLN A 8 16.41 -22.24 42.46
CA GLN A 8 16.31 -21.08 41.55
C GLN A 8 17.22 -20.98 40.31
N THR A 9 16.69 -20.66 39.13
CA THR A 9 15.75 -19.53 38.90
C THR A 9 14.86 -19.78 37.65
N PRO A 10 13.53 -19.58 37.72
CA PRO A 10 12.72 -19.36 36.53
C PRO A 10 13.00 -17.94 36.01
N ALA A 11 13.67 -17.82 34.86
CA ALA A 11 13.79 -16.52 34.20
C ALA A 11 12.40 -16.02 33.80
N PRO A 12 12.13 -14.72 33.94
CA PRO A 12 10.77 -14.19 33.99
C PRO A 12 10.10 -14.31 32.63
N GLU A 13 8.80 -14.54 32.71
CA GLU A 13 7.83 -14.43 31.63
C GLU A 13 8.03 -13.10 30.90
N SER A 14 8.67 -13.13 29.72
CA SER A 14 8.43 -12.11 28.70
C SER A 14 7.22 -12.54 27.90
N THR A 15 6.04 -12.49 28.53
CA THR A 15 4.79 -12.27 27.79
C THR A 15 4.81 -10.84 27.25
N ALA A 16 5.74 -10.59 26.32
CA ALA A 16 5.66 -9.45 25.45
C ALA A 16 4.37 -9.63 24.67
N HIS A 17 3.31 -8.98 25.14
CA HIS A 17 2.05 -8.89 24.43
C HIS A 17 2.40 -8.26 23.08
N SER A 18 2.48 -9.11 22.05
CA SER A 18 2.70 -8.71 20.67
C SER A 18 1.50 -7.87 20.27
N LEU A 19 1.57 -6.56 20.54
CA LEU A 19 0.61 -5.61 20.03
C LEU A 19 0.60 -5.77 18.50
N PRO A 20 -0.57 -5.96 17.87
CA PRO A 20 -0.62 -6.12 16.44
C PRO A 20 0.00 -4.87 15.78
N MET A 21 0.99 -5.09 14.92
CA MET A 21 1.64 -4.00 14.19
C MET A 21 0.57 -3.28 13.36
N LYS A 22 0.44 -1.97 13.56
CA LYS A 22 -0.42 -1.11 12.74
C LYS A 22 0.24 -0.93 11.38
N VAL A 23 -0.53 -1.15 10.33
CA VAL A 23 -0.09 -1.00 8.94
C VAL A 23 -1.07 -0.07 8.24
N ASP A 24 -0.59 1.12 7.89
CA ASP A 24 -1.32 2.08 7.06
C ASP A 24 -0.73 2.05 5.64
N VAL A 25 -1.59 2.08 4.63
CA VAL A 25 -1.17 1.97 3.23
C VAL A 25 -1.76 3.12 2.42
N LYS A 26 -0.87 3.81 1.71
CA LYS A 26 -1.24 4.87 0.77
C LYS A 26 -0.89 4.47 -0.65
N ILE A 27 -1.89 4.40 -1.52
CA ILE A 27 -1.68 4.20 -2.96
C ILE A 27 -1.23 5.54 -3.56
N GLY A 28 -0.06 5.54 -4.19
CA GLY A 28 0.51 6.72 -4.84
C GLY A 28 0.06 6.88 -6.29
N SER A 29 0.07 5.79 -7.05
CA SER A 29 -0.36 5.79 -8.45
C SER A 29 -0.89 4.41 -8.83
N ILE A 30 -1.98 4.41 -9.61
CA ILE A 30 -2.57 3.22 -10.22
C ILE A 30 -2.18 3.21 -11.70
N ARG A 31 -1.84 2.02 -12.20
CA ARG A 31 -1.43 1.76 -13.57
C ARG A 31 -2.31 0.63 -14.13
N PRO A 32 -3.23 0.91 -15.06
CA PRO A 32 -4.09 -0.13 -15.62
C PRO A 32 -3.30 -1.13 -16.48
N GLU A 33 -2.28 -0.63 -17.19
CA GLU A 33 -1.48 -1.38 -18.15
C GLU A 33 -0.23 -2.03 -17.54
N GLY A 34 0.11 -3.21 -18.05
CA GLY A 34 1.32 -3.96 -17.67
C GLY A 34 1.20 -4.77 -16.37
N SER A 35 2.32 -5.38 -15.96
CA SER A 35 2.37 -6.25 -14.79
C SER A 35 2.30 -5.48 -13.46
N VAL A 36 2.83 -4.25 -13.39
CA VAL A 36 2.77 -3.43 -12.17
C VAL A 36 1.50 -2.61 -12.20
N LYS A 37 0.55 -2.94 -11.31
CA LYS A 37 -0.77 -2.33 -11.24
C LYS A 37 -0.84 -1.09 -10.36
N ALA A 38 0.02 -0.99 -9.35
CA ALA A 38 0.11 0.21 -8.53
C ALA A 38 1.46 0.35 -7.84
N ILE A 39 1.76 1.58 -7.42
CA ILE A 39 2.85 1.89 -6.50
C ILE A 39 2.24 2.47 -5.22
N ALA A 40 2.64 1.90 -4.09
CA ALA A 40 2.17 2.22 -2.76
C ALA A 40 3.33 2.62 -1.83
N SER A 41 2.95 3.27 -0.74
CA SER A 41 3.80 3.48 0.44
C SER A 41 3.10 2.87 1.65
N VAL A 42 3.87 2.24 2.52
CA VAL A 42 3.37 1.57 3.72
C VAL A 42 3.98 2.24 4.95
N ASN A 43 3.14 2.64 5.90
CA ASN A 43 3.55 3.13 7.20
C ASN A 43 3.32 2.05 8.26
N LEU A 44 4.37 1.73 9.00
CA LEU A 44 4.36 0.77 10.09
C LEU A 44 4.37 1.53 11.42
N ASN A 45 3.38 1.26 12.27
CA ASN A 45 3.22 1.86 13.61
C ASN A 45 3.36 3.39 13.63
N ASP A 46 2.96 4.07 12.54
CA ASP A 46 3.05 5.52 12.37
C ASP A 46 4.46 6.11 12.59
N CYS A 47 5.50 5.28 12.60
CA CYS A 47 6.86 5.67 12.93
C CYS A 47 7.89 5.26 11.88
N PHE A 48 7.53 4.37 10.96
CA PHE A 48 8.43 3.91 9.91
C PHE A 48 7.71 3.80 8.56
N ALA A 49 8.29 4.34 7.50
CA ALA A 49 7.67 4.36 6.17
C ALA A 49 8.51 3.59 5.16
N ILE A 50 7.88 2.68 4.44
CA ILE A 50 8.44 1.93 3.31
C ILE A 50 7.84 2.49 2.02
N ARG A 51 8.68 3.06 1.17
CA ARG A 51 8.27 3.63 -0.12
C ARG A 51 8.58 2.67 -1.26
N ASN A 52 7.91 2.86 -2.39
CA ASN A 52 8.13 2.09 -3.62
C ASN A 52 7.73 0.61 -3.51
N VAL A 53 6.69 0.34 -2.72
CA VAL A 53 6.03 -0.97 -2.67
C VAL A 53 5.17 -1.11 -3.92
N LYS A 54 5.25 -2.22 -4.64
CA LYS A 54 4.56 -2.41 -5.93
C LYS A 54 3.46 -3.45 -5.79
N VAL A 55 2.27 -3.16 -6.31
CA VAL A 55 1.23 -4.17 -6.53
C VAL A 55 1.42 -4.70 -7.94
N VAL A 56 1.61 -6.01 -8.07
CA VAL A 56 1.94 -6.67 -9.33
C VAL A 56 0.91 -7.75 -9.61
N ASP A 57 0.44 -7.81 -10.84
CA ASP A 57 -0.45 -8.84 -11.34
C ASP A 57 0.37 -9.94 -12.03
N SER A 58 0.10 -11.18 -11.65
CA SER A 58 0.74 -12.37 -12.20
C SER A 58 -0.34 -13.41 -12.50
N SER A 59 0.02 -14.48 -13.22
CA SER A 59 -0.88 -15.59 -13.53
C SER A 59 -1.51 -16.28 -12.30
N LYS A 60 -0.97 -16.05 -11.10
CA LYS A 60 -1.48 -16.58 -9.82
C LYS A 60 -2.31 -15.55 -9.03
N GLY A 61 -2.58 -14.39 -9.61
CA GLY A 61 -3.26 -13.27 -8.97
C GLY A 61 -2.32 -12.14 -8.54
N LEU A 62 -2.91 -11.15 -7.88
CA LEU A 62 -2.21 -9.97 -7.40
C LEU A 62 -1.32 -10.30 -6.21
N PHE A 63 -0.10 -9.75 -6.21
CA PHE A 63 0.83 -9.85 -5.11
C PHE A 63 1.60 -8.55 -4.90
N VAL A 64 2.13 -8.39 -3.69
CA VAL A 64 2.94 -7.23 -3.33
C VAL A 64 4.42 -7.55 -3.50
N ALA A 65 5.10 -6.75 -4.32
CA ALA A 65 6.55 -6.76 -4.48
C ALA A 65 7.17 -5.66 -3.63
N MET A 66 8.12 -6.04 -2.78
CA MET A 66 8.83 -5.10 -1.92
C MET A 66 9.77 -4.19 -2.73
N PRO A 67 10.22 -3.07 -2.15
CA PRO A 67 11.25 -2.24 -2.75
C PRO A 67 12.52 -3.06 -2.94
N SER A 68 13.06 -3.05 -4.15
CA SER A 68 14.23 -3.86 -4.51
C SER A 68 15.22 -3.06 -5.33
N TYR A 69 16.49 -3.47 -5.26
CA TYR A 69 17.58 -2.90 -6.06
C TYR A 69 18.22 -3.99 -6.91
N LYS A 70 18.77 -3.60 -8.06
CA LYS A 70 19.54 -4.50 -8.92
C LYS A 70 20.98 -4.55 -8.42
N ALA A 71 21.42 -5.72 -7.96
CA ALA A 71 22.79 -5.96 -7.55
C ALA A 71 23.73 -6.05 -8.78
N GLY A 72 25.05 -5.92 -8.55
CA GLY A 72 26.05 -5.92 -9.61
C GLY A 72 26.11 -7.22 -10.43
N ASN A 73 25.62 -8.33 -9.88
CA ASN A 73 25.46 -9.62 -10.58
C ASN A 73 24.20 -9.68 -11.47
N GLY A 74 23.40 -8.61 -11.52
CA GLY A 74 22.16 -8.53 -12.29
C GLY A 74 20.91 -9.05 -11.56
N GLU A 75 21.06 -9.59 -10.35
CA GLU A 75 19.96 -10.11 -9.52
C GLU A 75 19.24 -8.97 -8.78
N TYR A 76 17.93 -9.08 -8.60
CA TYR A 76 17.17 -8.14 -7.79
C TYR A 76 17.11 -8.62 -6.34
N LYS A 77 17.43 -7.74 -5.40
CA LYS A 77 17.34 -8.01 -3.97
C LYS A 77 16.40 -7.03 -3.29
N ASP A 78 15.53 -7.57 -2.45
CA ASP A 78 14.63 -6.76 -1.64
C ASP A 78 15.43 -5.96 -0.61
N ILE A 79 15.14 -4.67 -0.51
CA ILE A 79 15.73 -3.74 0.46
C ILE A 79 15.13 -3.99 1.85
N CYS A 80 13.86 -4.35 1.89
CA CYS A 80 13.15 -4.71 3.11
C CYS A 80 12.19 -5.87 2.83
N PHE A 81 12.05 -6.76 3.81
CA PHE A 81 11.18 -7.92 3.70
C PHE A 81 10.55 -8.27 5.05
N PRO A 82 9.29 -8.73 5.07
CA PRO A 82 8.68 -9.25 6.29
C PRO A 82 9.36 -10.56 6.69
N VAL A 83 9.75 -10.69 7.96
CA VAL A 83 10.46 -11.88 8.47
C VAL A 83 9.50 -13.04 8.77
N THR A 84 8.33 -12.73 9.32
CA THR A 84 7.33 -13.74 9.72
C THR A 84 6.26 -13.92 8.66
N ALA A 85 5.79 -15.16 8.47
CA ALA A 85 4.70 -15.47 7.53
C ALA A 85 3.39 -14.74 7.86
N ALA A 86 3.04 -14.63 9.14
CA ALA A 86 1.84 -13.93 9.59
C ALA A 86 1.85 -12.44 9.17
N PHE A 87 2.95 -11.73 9.45
CA PHE A 87 3.07 -10.34 9.05
C PHE A 87 3.16 -10.17 7.53
N ARG A 88 3.80 -11.11 6.82
CA ARG A 88 3.81 -11.12 5.35
C ARG A 88 2.40 -11.16 4.77
N GLN A 89 1.55 -12.01 5.33
CA GLN A 89 0.15 -12.09 4.91
C GLN A 89 -0.61 -10.80 5.24
N GLN A 90 -0.51 -10.31 6.48
CA GLN A 90 -1.14 -9.06 6.91
C GLN A 90 -0.76 -7.88 6.02
N LEU A 91 0.53 -7.75 5.68
CA LEU A 91 1.05 -6.69 4.82
C LEU A 91 0.51 -6.81 3.38
N ASN A 92 0.49 -8.03 2.83
CA ASN A 92 -0.03 -8.28 1.49
C ASN A 92 -1.53 -7.92 1.42
N ASP A 93 -2.30 -8.38 2.39
CA ASP A 93 -3.74 -8.13 2.48
C ASP A 93 -4.03 -6.63 2.63
N ALA A 94 -3.32 -5.92 3.52
CA ALA A 94 -3.47 -4.49 3.73
C ALA A 94 -3.23 -3.68 2.44
N VAL A 95 -2.17 -4.02 1.69
CA VAL A 95 -1.82 -3.29 0.46
C VAL A 95 -2.78 -3.62 -0.68
N ILE A 96 -3.17 -4.88 -0.85
CA ILE A 96 -4.15 -5.27 -1.88
C ILE A 96 -5.52 -4.64 -1.59
N ASN A 97 -5.96 -4.62 -0.34
CA ASN A 97 -7.20 -3.97 0.05
C ASN A 97 -7.19 -2.46 -0.23
N ALA A 98 -6.09 -1.78 0.11
CA ALA A 98 -5.93 -0.35 -0.19
C ALA A 98 -5.94 -0.09 -1.71
N TYR A 99 -5.36 -0.99 -2.50
CA TYR A 99 -5.39 -0.92 -3.96
C TYR A 99 -6.82 -1.05 -4.52
N HIS A 100 -7.61 -2.03 -4.05
CA HIS A 100 -9.00 -2.18 -4.48
C HIS A 100 -9.87 -0.97 -4.10
N GLN A 101 -9.66 -0.40 -2.91
CA GLN A 101 -10.37 0.83 -2.49
C GLN A 101 -9.98 2.03 -3.35
N ALA A 102 -8.70 2.17 -3.69
CA ALA A 102 -8.25 3.26 -4.55
C ALA A 102 -8.78 3.11 -5.99
N LEU A 103 -8.87 1.87 -6.50
CA LEU A 103 -9.48 1.59 -7.81
C LEU A 103 -10.95 1.99 -7.88
N SER A 104 -11.75 1.66 -6.86
CA SER A 104 -13.18 1.99 -6.86
C SER A 104 -13.40 3.51 -6.77
N MET A 105 -12.59 4.22 -5.98
CA MET A 105 -12.63 5.68 -5.92
C MET A 105 -12.25 6.35 -7.25
N ASN A 106 -11.24 5.82 -7.95
CA ASN A 106 -10.79 6.38 -9.23
C ASN A 106 -11.87 6.24 -10.33
N GLN A 107 -12.58 5.10 -10.38
CA GLN A 107 -13.69 4.90 -11.32
C GLN A 107 -14.88 5.83 -11.05
N SER A 108 -15.10 6.19 -9.79
CA SER A 108 -16.21 7.09 -9.38
C SER A 108 -15.97 8.55 -9.75
N GLN A 109 -14.71 8.98 -9.90
CA GLN A 109 -14.37 10.36 -10.26
C GLN A 109 -14.34 10.61 -11.78
N ALA A 110 -14.25 9.55 -12.59
CA ALA A 110 -14.27 9.65 -14.05
C ALA A 110 -15.67 9.88 -14.66
N SER A 111 -16.74 9.88 -13.84
CA SER A 111 -18.13 9.96 -14.31
C SER A 111 -18.83 11.33 -14.11
N THR A 112 -18.11 12.39 -13.71
CA THR A 112 -18.72 13.70 -13.36
C THR A 112 -18.29 14.89 -14.24
N GLN A 113 -17.71 14.66 -15.42
CA GLN A 113 -17.25 15.77 -16.27
C GLN A 113 -17.61 15.57 -17.75
N ASP A 114 -18.90 15.50 -18.07
CA ASP A 114 -19.39 15.65 -19.46
C ASP A 114 -20.89 16.02 -19.56
N ASP A 115 -21.42 16.79 -18.60
CA ASP A 115 -22.79 17.32 -18.70
C ASP A 115 -22.88 18.70 -18.01
N LEU A 116 -22.21 19.69 -18.61
CA LEU A 116 -22.64 21.08 -18.46
C LEU A 116 -23.12 21.52 -19.84
N PRO A 117 -24.42 21.77 -20.06
CA PRO A 117 -24.87 22.41 -21.29
C PRO A 117 -24.21 23.80 -21.35
N PHE A 118 -23.31 23.96 -22.32
CA PHE A 118 -22.82 25.26 -22.72
C PHE A 118 -24.01 26.02 -23.31
N ASP A 119 -24.67 26.83 -22.49
CA ASP A 119 -25.67 27.79 -22.96
C ASP A 119 -24.95 28.81 -23.86
N PRO A 120 -25.23 28.87 -25.18
CA PRO A 120 -24.71 29.93 -26.01
C PRO A 120 -25.39 31.25 -25.62
N PRO A 121 -24.67 32.36 -25.45
CA PRO A 121 -25.31 33.65 -25.20
C PRO A 121 -26.14 34.08 -26.41
N GLU A 122 -27.46 34.09 -26.23
CA GLU A 122 -28.46 34.59 -27.17
C GLU A 122 -28.39 36.13 -27.25
N GLN A 123 -27.96 36.61 -28.42
CA GLN A 123 -28.25 37.88 -29.12
C GLN A 123 -28.58 39.15 -28.32
N ALA A 124 -27.80 40.21 -28.56
CA ALA A 124 -28.34 41.57 -28.59
C ALA A 124 -28.01 42.21 -29.96
N ALA A 125 -29.03 42.27 -30.80
CA ALA A 125 -29.02 43.01 -32.05
C ALA A 125 -29.03 44.53 -31.80
N GLY A 126 -28.24 45.25 -32.60
CA GLY A 126 -28.47 46.64 -32.97
C GLY A 126 -27.83 47.69 -32.07
N VAL A 127 -26.89 48.49 -32.62
CA VAL A 127 -27.08 49.93 -32.90
C VAL A 127 -26.10 50.34 -34.00
N LYS A 128 -26.62 51.17 -34.91
CA LYS A 128 -26.06 51.75 -36.13
C LYS A 128 -25.38 53.10 -35.81
N MET A 129 -24.56 53.60 -36.74
CA MET A 129 -24.17 55.02 -36.97
C MET A 129 -22.82 55.49 -36.42
N GLY A 130 -22.04 56.11 -37.32
CA GLY A 130 -20.82 56.87 -37.05
C GLY A 130 -19.89 56.87 -38.25
#